data_AF-A0A966I4G9-F1
#
_entry.id   AF-A0A966I4G9-F1
#
_cell.length_a   1.000
_cell.length_b   1.000
_cell.length_c   1.000
_cell.angle_alpha   90.00
_cell.angle_beta   90.00
_cell.angle_gamma   90.00
#
_symmetry.space_group_name_H-M   'P 1'
#
loop_
_entity.id
_entity.type
_entity.pdbx_description
1 polymer ?
#
loop_
_entity_poly.entity_id
_entity_poly.type
_entity_poly.pdbx_seq_one_letter_code
_entity_poly.pdbx_strand_id
1 'polypeptide(L)'
;MLPKWFNLWNRENPTNVFGPGILVGVLGGAVFLAIMIVVWGQPYATDSLQTGPRGTGMSITEFESDLNTPDPDIALLMEDEPYKPDGSEDLAKDIYKNVQVLGNLTEDNFNRLMAAMTNWVSPEQGCAYCHGEGDLETYGEDNLYTKVVARKMIQMTQNINENWDGHVNANKQVGVTCMTCHRGQNVPSEIWFDITPVNEATAGWSAIQNRVTPLSQYTSLPSDALQAYLVDYETIAVHDLESRVANEPGDPLIQQAERTYSLMNYFSNSLGKNCVLCHNSRAFYDTEQVTPQWGTASLGIGMVQEMNNDYLIPLGDVYPESRLGPKHGDAPKAACKTCHKGYQQPLQGANVIQYWPELATTGDPVYE
;
A
#
# COMPACT_ATOMS: atom_id res chain seq x y z
N MET A 1 -36.54 -69.22 19.33
CA MET A 1 -36.40 -68.36 20.52
C MET A 1 -34.95 -68.35 20.93
N LEU A 2 -34.35 -67.17 21.11
CA LEU A 2 -32.95 -67.07 21.55
C LEU A 2 -32.80 -67.54 23.02
N PRO A 3 -31.65 -68.12 23.40
CA PRO A 3 -31.41 -68.59 24.78
C PRO A 3 -31.57 -67.49 25.82
N LYS A 4 -32.09 -67.81 27.02
CA LYS A 4 -32.33 -66.84 28.11
C LYS A 4 -31.09 -66.01 28.49
N TRP A 5 -29.90 -66.62 28.44
CA TRP A 5 -28.64 -65.94 28.77
C TRP A 5 -28.29 -64.85 27.75
N PHE A 6 -28.64 -65.03 26.46
CA PHE A 6 -28.39 -64.05 25.40
C PHE A 6 -29.25 -62.80 25.58
N ASN A 7 -30.52 -62.99 25.94
CA ASN A 7 -31.43 -61.88 26.23
C ASN A 7 -31.05 -61.13 27.52
N LEU A 8 -30.51 -61.85 28.52
CA LEU A 8 -30.04 -61.25 29.77
C LEU A 8 -28.79 -60.40 29.54
N TRP A 9 -27.80 -60.95 28.82
CA TRP A 9 -26.57 -60.25 28.47
C TRP A 9 -26.88 -58.95 27.70
N ASN A 10 -27.65 -59.02 26.61
CA ASN A 10 -27.97 -57.84 25.81
C ASN A 10 -28.73 -56.75 26.60
N ARG A 11 -29.51 -57.14 27.60
CA ARG A 11 -30.20 -56.19 28.49
C ARG A 11 -29.24 -55.53 29.48
N GLU A 12 -28.26 -56.27 29.99
CA GLU A 12 -27.29 -55.79 30.98
C GLU A 12 -26.09 -55.07 30.36
N ASN A 13 -25.84 -55.26 29.05
CA ASN A 13 -24.77 -54.60 28.30
C ASN A 13 -25.33 -53.93 27.03
N PRO A 14 -26.14 -52.87 27.17
CA PRO A 14 -26.68 -52.16 26.02
C PRO A 14 -25.52 -51.50 25.25
N THR A 15 -25.18 -52.05 24.10
CA THR A 15 -24.16 -51.47 23.21
C THR A 15 -24.71 -50.15 22.66
N ASN A 16 -24.09 -49.03 23.00
CA ASN A 16 -24.48 -47.73 22.47
C ASN A 16 -24.07 -47.62 21.00
N VAL A 17 -24.93 -48.08 20.09
CA VAL A 17 -24.77 -47.94 18.63
C VAL A 17 -25.13 -46.54 18.13
N PHE A 18 -25.96 -45.80 18.87
CA PHE A 18 -26.38 -44.45 18.49
C PHE A 18 -25.26 -43.43 18.61
N GLY A 19 -24.42 -43.50 19.65
CA GLY A 19 -23.27 -42.60 19.82
C GLY A 19 -22.28 -42.64 18.65
N PRO A 20 -21.73 -43.82 18.29
CA PRO A 20 -20.91 -44.00 17.10
C PRO A 20 -21.64 -43.66 15.80
N GLY A 21 -22.94 -43.98 15.69
CA GLY A 21 -23.76 -43.61 14.53
C GLY A 21 -23.89 -42.09 14.35
N ILE A 22 -24.10 -41.34 15.43
CA ILE A 22 -24.14 -39.88 15.43
C ILE A 22 -22.75 -39.32 15.06
N LEU A 23 -21.67 -39.85 15.63
CA LEU A 23 -20.30 -39.42 15.31
C LEU A 23 -19.99 -39.62 13.81
N VAL A 24 -20.29 -40.80 13.26
CA VAL A 24 -20.09 -41.11 11.84
C VAL A 24 -20.98 -40.23 10.95
N GLY A 25 -22.23 -39.99 11.35
CA GLY A 25 -23.14 -39.09 10.64
C GLY A 25 -22.64 -37.64 10.60
N VAL A 26 -22.13 -37.13 11.73
CA VAL A 26 -21.56 -35.77 11.82
C VAL A 26 -20.28 -35.65 10.99
N LEU A 27 -19.35 -36.61 11.11
CA LEU A 27 -18.12 -36.61 10.32
C LEU A 27 -18.40 -36.76 8.83
N GLY A 28 -19.30 -37.68 8.45
CA GLY A 28 -19.72 -37.87 7.07
C GLY A 28 -20.40 -36.62 6.49
N GLY A 29 -21.25 -35.96 7.28
CA GLY A 29 -21.88 -34.70 6.92
C GLY A 29 -20.88 -33.57 6.71
N ALA A 30 -19.89 -33.43 7.60
CA ALA A 30 -18.83 -32.42 7.49
C ALA A 30 -17.94 -32.65 6.25
N VAL A 31 -17.54 -33.91 5.99
CA VAL A 31 -16.78 -34.28 4.79
C VAL A 31 -17.59 -34.01 3.52
N PHE A 32 -18.88 -34.37 3.51
CA PHE A 32 -19.76 -34.08 2.39
C PHE A 32 -19.88 -32.57 2.15
N LEU A 33 -20.10 -31.77 3.18
CA LEU A 33 -20.16 -30.30 3.08
C LEU A 33 -18.86 -29.71 2.53
N ALA A 34 -17.70 -30.18 3.01
CA ALA A 34 -16.40 -29.76 2.50
C ALA A 34 -16.22 -30.11 1.03
N ILE A 35 -16.63 -31.33 0.62
CA ILE A 35 -16.62 -31.74 -0.80
C ILE A 35 -17.56 -30.87 -1.62
N MET A 36 -18.77 -30.58 -1.13
CA MET A 36 -19.74 -29.76 -1.87
C MET A 36 -19.26 -28.32 -2.05
N ILE A 37 -18.58 -27.73 -1.06
CA ILE A 37 -17.96 -26.40 -1.19
C ILE A 37 -16.89 -26.42 -2.30
N VAL A 38 -16.08 -27.48 -2.40
CA VAL A 38 -15.07 -27.61 -3.46
C VAL A 38 -15.71 -27.88 -4.83
N VAL A 39 -16.72 -28.75 -4.89
CA VAL A 39 -17.34 -29.22 -6.14
C VAL A 39 -18.26 -28.17 -6.77
N TRP A 40 -19.02 -27.42 -5.97
CA TRP A 40 -19.85 -26.33 -6.49
C TRP A 40 -19.06 -25.09 -6.89
N GLY A 41 -17.77 -25.03 -6.57
CA GLY A 41 -16.90 -23.91 -6.92
C GLY A 41 -17.30 -22.63 -6.19
N GLN A 42 -16.81 -21.49 -6.71
CA GLN A 42 -17.20 -20.18 -6.19
C GLN A 42 -18.62 -19.82 -6.69
N PRO A 43 -19.65 -19.70 -5.82
CA PRO A 43 -21.00 -19.41 -6.29
C PRO A 43 -21.20 -17.92 -6.62
N TYR A 44 -20.22 -17.07 -6.32
CA TYR A 44 -20.31 -15.62 -6.42
C TYR A 44 -20.02 -15.14 -7.84
N ALA A 45 -20.80 -14.16 -8.30
CA ALA A 45 -20.63 -13.54 -9.59
C ALA A 45 -19.27 -12.82 -9.67
N THR A 46 -18.62 -12.97 -10.82
CA THR A 46 -17.34 -12.33 -11.11
C THR A 46 -17.40 -11.61 -12.44
N ASP A 47 -16.78 -10.45 -12.51
CA ASP A 47 -16.50 -9.76 -13.76
C ASP A 47 -15.03 -9.99 -14.16
N SER A 48 -14.71 -9.83 -15.44
CA SER A 48 -13.36 -10.06 -15.94
C SER A 48 -12.93 -9.01 -16.95
N LEU A 49 -11.85 -8.29 -16.60
CA LEU A 49 -11.17 -7.36 -17.49
C LEU A 49 -10.15 -8.12 -18.33
N GLN A 50 -10.27 -8.07 -19.66
CA GLN A 50 -9.25 -8.61 -20.56
C GLN A 50 -8.12 -7.58 -20.76
N THR A 51 -6.89 -7.94 -20.40
CA THR A 51 -5.72 -7.03 -20.44
C THR A 51 -4.75 -7.31 -21.58
N GLY A 52 -4.98 -8.37 -22.38
CA GLY A 52 -4.13 -8.72 -23.51
C GLY A 52 -4.89 -9.36 -24.67
N PRO A 53 -4.19 -9.79 -25.75
CA PRO A 53 -4.82 -10.43 -26.89
C PRO A 53 -5.63 -11.69 -26.52
N ARG A 54 -6.73 -11.94 -27.24
CA ARG A 54 -7.59 -13.12 -27.02
C ARG A 54 -6.79 -14.42 -27.02
N GLY A 55 -7.06 -15.30 -26.05
CA GLY A 55 -6.41 -16.62 -25.93
C GLY A 55 -5.07 -16.62 -25.19
N THR A 56 -4.58 -15.47 -24.71
CA THR A 56 -3.32 -15.39 -23.94
C THR A 56 -3.51 -15.65 -22.44
N GLY A 57 -4.75 -15.70 -21.95
CA GLY A 57 -5.04 -15.82 -20.52
C GLY A 57 -4.81 -14.53 -19.72
N MET A 58 -4.48 -13.43 -20.38
CA MET A 58 -4.35 -12.10 -19.75
C MET A 58 -5.73 -11.55 -19.39
N SER A 59 -6.22 -11.94 -18.21
CA SER A 59 -7.50 -11.52 -17.64
C SER A 59 -7.37 -11.29 -16.13
N ILE A 60 -7.99 -10.20 -15.66
CA ILE A 60 -8.15 -9.89 -14.26
C ILE A 60 -9.60 -10.19 -13.89
N THR A 61 -9.81 -11.16 -13.03
CA THR A 61 -11.13 -11.57 -12.55
C THR A 61 -11.34 -11.06 -11.13
N GLU A 62 -12.46 -10.37 -10.90
CA GLU A 62 -12.82 -9.78 -9.61
C GLU A 62 -14.27 -10.14 -9.28
N PHE A 63 -14.60 -10.23 -7.99
CA PHE A 63 -15.99 -10.43 -7.58
C PHE A 63 -16.80 -9.15 -7.83
N GLU A 64 -18.03 -9.31 -8.33
CA GLU A 64 -18.92 -8.16 -8.55
C GLU A 64 -19.21 -7.41 -7.23
N SER A 65 -19.21 -8.10 -6.09
CA SER A 65 -19.38 -7.47 -4.77
C SER A 65 -18.27 -6.47 -4.48
N ASP A 66 -17.04 -6.80 -4.85
CA ASP A 66 -15.86 -6.01 -4.53
C ASP A 66 -15.81 -4.78 -5.44
N LEU A 67 -16.16 -4.95 -6.72
CA LEU A 67 -16.29 -3.83 -7.68
C LEU A 67 -17.39 -2.85 -7.29
N ASN A 68 -18.49 -3.34 -6.69
CA ASN A 68 -19.61 -2.51 -6.27
C ASN A 68 -19.40 -1.84 -4.90
N THR A 69 -18.33 -2.19 -4.17
CA THR A 69 -18.03 -1.60 -2.86
C THR A 69 -16.94 -0.55 -3.01
N PRO A 70 -17.26 0.76 -2.95
CA PRO A 70 -16.25 1.80 -3.09
C PRO A 70 -15.30 1.84 -1.90
N ASP A 71 -14.13 2.44 -2.10
CA ASP A 71 -13.22 2.82 -1.03
C ASP A 71 -13.98 3.74 -0.05
N PRO A 72 -14.19 3.33 1.22
CA PRO A 72 -14.97 4.11 2.17
C PRO A 72 -14.33 5.48 2.44
N ASP A 73 -13.02 5.63 2.26
CA ASP A 73 -12.30 6.87 2.50
C ASP A 73 -12.57 7.93 1.42
N ILE A 74 -13.21 7.58 0.30
CA ILE A 74 -13.68 8.58 -0.67
C ILE A 74 -14.67 9.54 -0.01
N ALA A 75 -15.46 9.07 0.95
CA ALA A 75 -16.39 9.92 1.70
C ALA A 75 -15.69 10.96 2.61
N LEU A 76 -14.38 10.81 2.84
CA LEU A 76 -13.57 11.74 3.63
C LEU A 76 -12.93 12.82 2.76
N LEU A 77 -13.11 12.78 1.43
CA LEU A 77 -12.62 13.82 0.54
C LEU A 77 -13.36 15.14 0.80
N MET A 78 -12.58 16.22 0.76
CA MET A 78 -13.07 17.58 0.97
C MET A 78 -13.19 18.29 -0.38
N GLU A 79 -14.38 18.79 -0.65
CA GLU A 79 -14.66 19.71 -1.76
C GLU A 79 -14.67 21.13 -1.20
N ASP A 80 -13.72 21.95 -1.62
CA ASP A 80 -13.57 23.32 -1.15
C ASP A 80 -12.96 24.13 -2.30
N GLU A 81 -13.62 25.15 -2.82
CA GLU A 81 -13.07 25.90 -3.96
C GLU A 81 -11.99 26.88 -3.48
N PRO A 82 -10.80 26.90 -4.10
CA PRO A 82 -9.77 27.85 -3.69
C PRO A 82 -10.16 29.29 -4.07
N TYR A 83 -9.72 30.24 -3.26
CA TYR A 83 -9.93 31.66 -3.53
C TYR A 83 -8.99 32.11 -4.65
N LYS A 84 -9.53 32.76 -5.69
CA LYS A 84 -8.72 33.32 -6.79
C LYS A 84 -8.11 34.65 -6.34
N PRO A 85 -6.78 34.75 -6.18
CA PRO A 85 -6.14 36.00 -5.75
C PRO A 85 -6.28 37.07 -6.82
N ASP A 86 -6.58 38.31 -6.42
CA ASP A 86 -6.58 39.46 -7.33
C ASP A 86 -5.22 40.19 -7.39
N GLY A 87 -4.28 39.80 -6.52
CA GLY A 87 -2.92 40.30 -6.44
C GLY A 87 -2.76 41.51 -5.53
N SER A 88 -3.83 41.94 -4.86
CA SER A 88 -3.79 43.00 -3.84
C SER A 88 -3.65 42.46 -2.41
N GLU A 89 -3.81 41.15 -2.22
CA GLU A 89 -3.75 40.49 -0.93
C GLU A 89 -2.31 40.32 -0.43
N ASP A 90 -2.12 40.45 0.89
CA ASP A 90 -0.86 40.13 1.53
C ASP A 90 -0.60 38.61 1.48
N LEU A 91 0.68 38.23 1.31
CA LEU A 91 1.09 36.83 1.24
C LEU A 91 1.41 36.27 2.63
N ALA A 92 1.28 34.96 2.79
CA ALA A 92 1.51 34.26 4.04
C ALA A 92 2.90 34.52 4.64
N LYS A 93 3.94 34.68 3.80
CA LYS A 93 5.30 35.04 4.24
C LYS A 93 5.41 36.45 4.84
N ASP A 94 4.52 37.36 4.46
CA ASP A 94 4.50 38.75 4.91
C ASP A 94 3.64 38.92 6.17
N ILE A 95 2.68 38.03 6.39
CA ILE A 95 1.76 38.02 7.55
C ILE A 95 2.30 37.15 8.69
N TYR A 96 2.72 35.91 8.40
CA TYR A 96 3.08 34.90 9.38
C TYR A 96 4.59 34.77 9.57
N LYS A 97 4.98 34.28 10.76
CA LYS A 97 6.38 33.98 11.08
C LYS A 97 6.73 32.55 10.67
N ASN A 98 7.95 32.37 10.17
CA ASN A 98 8.54 31.05 9.88
C ASN A 98 7.79 30.21 8.82
N VAL A 99 7.20 30.86 7.81
CA VAL A 99 6.65 30.17 6.63
C VAL A 99 7.78 29.91 5.64
N GLN A 100 8.14 28.64 5.46
CA GLN A 100 9.31 28.22 4.65
C GLN A 100 8.94 27.62 3.28
N VAL A 101 7.71 27.10 3.13
CA VAL A 101 7.27 26.38 1.93
C VAL A 101 6.08 27.11 1.30
N LEU A 102 5.02 27.32 2.06
CA LEU A 102 3.75 27.90 1.60
C LEU A 102 3.75 29.44 1.65
N GLY A 103 4.90 30.08 1.40
CA GLY A 103 5.09 31.51 1.63
C GLY A 103 4.35 32.43 0.64
N ASN A 104 4.08 31.93 -0.57
CA ASN A 104 3.45 32.68 -1.65
C ASN A 104 1.93 32.48 -1.74
N LEU A 105 1.31 31.84 -0.74
CA LEU A 105 -0.15 31.75 -0.65
C LEU A 105 -0.72 33.04 -0.09
N THR A 106 -1.94 33.41 -0.49
CA THR A 106 -2.73 34.41 0.24
C THR A 106 -3.12 33.86 1.62
N GLU A 107 -3.46 34.75 2.55
CA GLU A 107 -3.89 34.35 3.90
C GLU A 107 -5.06 33.35 3.87
N ASP A 108 -6.06 33.61 3.03
CA ASP A 108 -7.26 32.79 2.92
C ASP A 108 -6.94 31.37 2.41
N ASN A 109 -6.15 31.24 1.33
CA ASN A 109 -5.76 29.93 0.81
C ASN A 109 -4.79 29.19 1.75
N PHE A 110 -3.92 29.92 2.46
CA PHE A 110 -3.07 29.33 3.50
C PHE A 110 -3.90 28.70 4.62
N ASN A 111 -4.87 29.44 5.16
CA ASN A 111 -5.75 28.96 6.23
C ASN A 111 -6.65 27.81 5.77
N ARG A 112 -7.16 27.90 4.53
CA ARG A 112 -7.93 26.84 3.88
C ARG A 112 -7.14 25.53 3.80
N LEU A 113 -5.89 25.58 3.31
CA LEU A 113 -5.02 24.41 3.24
C LEU A 113 -4.69 23.83 4.63
N MET A 114 -4.45 24.69 5.64
CA MET A 114 -4.20 24.23 7.02
C MET A 114 -5.40 23.48 7.61
N ALA A 115 -6.62 23.96 7.35
CA ALA A 115 -7.85 23.28 7.76
C ALA A 115 -7.99 21.91 7.08
N ALA A 116 -7.67 21.81 5.79
CA ALA A 116 -7.70 20.56 5.04
C ALA A 116 -6.66 19.55 5.56
N MET A 117 -5.41 19.99 5.75
CA MET A 117 -4.35 19.15 6.32
C MET A 117 -4.72 18.62 7.70
N THR A 118 -5.38 19.43 8.54
CA THR A 118 -5.89 19.00 9.84
C THR A 118 -6.88 17.84 9.70
N ASN A 119 -7.83 17.94 8.77
CA ASN A 119 -8.81 16.88 8.54
C ASN A 119 -8.18 15.60 7.95
N TRP A 120 -7.21 15.73 7.05
CA TRP A 120 -6.58 14.58 6.41
C TRP A 120 -5.61 13.82 7.30
N VAL A 121 -4.98 14.49 8.27
CA VAL A 121 -3.88 13.94 9.07
C VAL A 121 -4.27 13.74 10.53
N SER A 122 -4.91 14.71 11.17
CA SER A 122 -5.13 14.68 12.61
C SER A 122 -6.49 15.28 13.01
N PRO A 123 -7.60 14.78 12.45
CA PRO A 123 -8.93 15.34 12.69
C PRO A 123 -9.34 15.27 14.17
N GLU A 124 -8.86 14.28 14.90
CA GLU A 124 -9.15 14.13 16.33
C GLU A 124 -8.35 15.09 17.22
N GLN A 125 -7.07 15.33 16.88
CA GLN A 125 -6.17 16.19 17.67
C GLN A 125 -6.23 17.66 17.25
N GLY A 126 -6.76 17.95 16.06
CA GLY A 126 -6.86 19.30 15.52
C GLY A 126 -5.50 19.94 15.24
N CYS A 127 -5.48 21.28 15.19
CA CYS A 127 -4.30 22.09 14.90
C CYS A 127 -3.15 21.82 15.90
N ALA A 128 -3.50 21.49 17.15
CA ALA A 128 -2.54 21.26 18.22
C ALA A 128 -1.62 20.06 17.97
N TYR A 129 -1.97 19.14 17.07
CA TYR A 129 -1.09 18.03 16.71
C TYR A 129 0.26 18.49 16.15
N CYS A 130 0.24 19.54 15.33
CA CYS A 130 1.44 20.11 14.72
C CYS A 130 1.92 21.38 15.44
N HIS A 131 1.04 22.12 16.11
CA HIS A 131 1.39 23.42 16.70
C HIS A 131 1.39 23.48 18.23
N GLY A 132 0.91 22.44 18.92
CA GLY A 132 0.72 22.44 20.37
C GLY A 132 -0.52 23.22 20.82
N GLU A 133 -0.74 23.33 22.13
CA GLU A 133 -1.92 23.98 22.72
C GLU A 133 -1.83 25.51 22.78
N GLY A 134 -0.91 26.13 22.04
CA GLY A 134 -0.73 27.58 22.01
C GLY A 134 -1.69 28.30 21.06
N ASP A 135 -1.55 29.62 20.99
CA ASP A 135 -2.27 30.47 20.03
C ASP A 135 -1.43 30.77 18.78
N LEU A 136 -2.03 31.46 17.79
CA LEU A 136 -1.40 31.88 16.53
C LEU A 136 0.00 32.51 16.69
N GLU A 137 0.26 33.19 17.81
CA GLU A 137 1.56 33.80 18.13
C GLU A 137 2.70 32.77 18.27
N THR A 138 2.36 31.55 18.71
CA THR A 138 3.30 30.44 18.92
C THR A 138 3.35 29.48 17.73
N TYR A 139 2.41 29.57 16.79
CA TYR A 139 2.30 28.64 15.66
C TYR A 139 3.52 28.70 14.72
N GLY A 140 4.33 29.75 14.79
CA GLY A 140 5.60 29.88 14.09
C GLY A 140 6.73 28.99 14.63
N GLU A 141 6.64 28.48 15.85
CA GLU A 141 7.70 27.67 16.49
C GLU A 141 7.81 26.27 15.87
N ASP A 142 9.03 25.71 15.81
CA ASP A 142 9.31 24.35 15.32
C ASP A 142 9.71 23.40 16.45
N ASN A 143 9.08 23.59 17.61
CA ASN A 143 9.34 22.84 18.84
C ASN A 143 8.79 21.39 18.79
N LEU A 144 7.78 21.12 17.96
CA LEU A 144 7.18 19.81 17.78
C LEU A 144 7.71 19.11 16.53
N TYR A 145 8.11 17.85 16.69
CA TYR A 145 8.60 17.03 15.59
C TYR A 145 7.57 16.90 14.45
N THR A 146 6.28 16.86 14.80
CA THR A 146 5.16 16.75 13.86
C THR A 146 5.12 17.90 12.87
N LYS A 147 5.49 19.13 13.27
CA LYS A 147 5.57 20.27 12.36
C LYS A 147 6.75 20.18 11.40
N VAL A 148 7.92 19.75 11.90
CA VAL A 148 9.11 19.53 11.08
C VAL A 148 8.84 18.47 10.02
N VAL A 149 8.20 17.36 10.42
CA VAL A 149 7.75 16.30 9.51
C VAL A 149 6.70 16.83 8.53
N ALA A 150 5.67 17.54 8.99
CA ALA A 150 4.61 18.09 8.13
C ALA A 150 5.17 19.00 7.04
N ARG A 151 6.14 19.86 7.37
CA ARG A 151 6.82 20.71 6.38
C ARG A 151 7.49 19.89 5.28
N LYS A 152 8.20 18.82 5.66
CA LYS A 152 8.86 17.93 4.71
C LYS A 152 7.84 17.14 3.88
N MET A 153 6.69 16.77 4.45
CA MET A 153 5.60 16.12 3.72
C MET A 153 4.92 17.04 2.70
N ILE A 154 4.77 18.33 2.99
CA ILE A 154 4.27 19.31 1.99
C ILE A 154 5.20 19.35 0.78
N GLN A 155 6.51 19.48 1.02
CA GLN A 155 7.51 19.48 -0.06
C GLN A 155 7.49 18.17 -0.86
N MET A 156 7.36 17.02 -0.18
CA MET A 156 7.24 15.72 -0.84
C MET A 156 5.99 15.67 -1.73
N THR A 157 4.85 16.14 -1.22
CA THR A 157 3.57 16.13 -1.92
C THR A 157 3.61 17.00 -3.18
N GLN A 158 4.13 18.23 -3.08
CA GLN A 158 4.32 19.14 -4.22
C GLN A 158 5.24 18.52 -5.27
N ASN A 159 6.36 17.93 -4.84
CA ASN A 159 7.31 17.27 -5.73
C ASN A 159 6.71 16.04 -6.44
N ILE A 160 5.93 15.21 -5.75
CA ILE A 160 5.24 14.08 -6.36
C ILE A 160 4.27 14.56 -7.45
N ASN A 161 3.48 15.60 -7.17
CA ASN A 161 2.50 16.11 -8.12
C ASN A 161 3.14 16.76 -9.34
N GLU A 162 4.29 17.41 -9.19
CA GLU A 162 4.98 18.09 -10.28
C GLU A 162 5.93 17.18 -11.06
N ASN A 163 6.89 16.56 -10.36
CA ASN A 163 8.00 15.86 -11.00
C ASN A 163 7.69 14.38 -11.28
N TRP A 164 6.67 13.82 -10.64
CA TRP A 164 6.19 12.46 -10.88
C TRP A 164 4.81 12.41 -11.55
N ASP A 165 4.45 13.48 -12.27
CA ASP A 165 3.21 13.61 -13.06
C ASP A 165 2.95 12.39 -13.98
N GLY A 166 4.01 11.90 -14.63
CA GLY A 166 3.94 10.70 -15.49
C GLY A 166 3.55 9.40 -14.76
N HIS A 167 3.62 9.39 -13.43
CA HIS A 167 3.06 8.32 -12.60
C HIS A 167 1.67 8.72 -12.06
N VAL A 168 1.60 9.82 -11.31
CA VAL A 168 0.39 10.14 -10.54
C VAL A 168 -0.77 10.61 -11.42
N ASN A 169 -0.50 11.22 -12.58
CA ASN A 169 -1.53 11.71 -13.51
C ASN A 169 -1.55 10.95 -14.85
N ALA A 170 -0.92 9.76 -14.92
CA ALA A 170 -0.68 9.00 -16.16
C ALA A 170 -1.92 8.80 -17.05
N ASN A 171 -3.10 8.63 -16.45
CA ASN A 171 -4.35 8.41 -17.18
C ASN A 171 -5.25 9.65 -17.25
N LYS A 172 -5.24 10.45 -16.18
CA LYS A 172 -6.08 11.64 -15.97
C LYS A 172 -5.52 12.40 -14.77
N GLN A 173 -5.84 13.69 -14.66
CA GLN A 173 -5.47 14.49 -13.50
C GLN A 173 -6.13 13.91 -12.24
N VAL A 174 -5.30 13.53 -11.27
CA VAL A 174 -5.72 13.10 -9.94
C VAL A 174 -4.84 13.67 -8.84
N GLY A 175 -3.52 13.62 -9.03
CA GLY A 175 -2.51 13.99 -8.04
C GLY A 175 -2.57 13.17 -6.75
N VAL A 176 -1.85 13.66 -5.74
CA VAL A 176 -1.83 13.16 -4.37
C VAL A 176 -2.02 14.33 -3.39
N THR A 177 -2.64 14.03 -2.26
CA THR A 177 -2.71 14.94 -1.10
C THR A 177 -2.32 14.17 0.16
N CYS A 178 -2.32 14.83 1.32
CA CYS A 178 -2.10 14.14 2.60
C CYS A 178 -3.10 12.99 2.80
N MET A 179 -4.33 13.17 2.28
CA MET A 179 -5.39 12.17 2.35
C MET A 179 -5.02 10.87 1.65
N THR A 180 -4.24 10.91 0.57
CA THR A 180 -3.85 9.72 -0.20
C THR A 180 -3.23 8.63 0.69
N CYS A 181 -2.39 9.04 1.65
CA CYS A 181 -1.72 8.13 2.59
C CYS A 181 -2.40 8.08 3.97
N HIS A 182 -2.69 9.24 4.56
CA HIS A 182 -3.04 9.37 5.97
C HIS A 182 -4.46 8.89 6.29
N ARG A 183 -5.43 9.10 5.40
CA ARG A 183 -6.83 8.67 5.61
C ARG A 183 -7.42 9.10 6.96
N GLY A 184 -7.15 10.32 7.40
CA GLY A 184 -7.57 10.84 8.70
C GLY A 184 -6.77 10.30 9.90
N GLN A 185 -5.67 9.60 9.66
CA GLN A 185 -4.79 9.06 10.71
C GLN A 185 -3.45 9.79 10.74
N ASN A 186 -3.00 10.13 11.93
CA ASN A 186 -1.75 10.87 12.11
C ASN A 186 -0.49 10.02 11.86
N VAL A 187 -0.65 8.70 11.85
CA VAL A 187 0.30 7.73 11.33
C VAL A 187 -0.40 6.97 10.20
N PRO A 188 0.07 7.06 8.95
CA PRO A 188 -0.51 6.32 7.85
C PRO A 188 -0.48 4.81 8.10
N SER A 189 -1.56 4.12 7.73
CA SER A 189 -1.55 2.66 7.63
C SER A 189 -0.71 2.19 6.43
N GLU A 190 -0.22 0.95 6.48
CA GLU A 190 0.57 0.32 5.41
C GLU A 190 1.92 1.03 5.14
N ILE A 191 2.50 1.67 6.16
CA ILE A 191 3.94 1.97 6.22
C ILE A 191 4.73 0.69 6.55
N TRP A 192 6.04 0.70 6.33
CA TRP A 192 6.88 -0.45 6.61
C TRP A 192 8.21 -0.08 7.28
N PHE A 193 8.78 -1.08 7.95
CA PHE A 193 10.06 -1.05 8.66
C PHE A 193 10.85 -2.30 8.28
N ASP A 194 12.17 -2.27 8.44
CA ASP A 194 12.98 -3.48 8.28
C ASP A 194 12.71 -4.46 9.44
N ILE A 195 12.32 -5.68 9.07
CA ILE A 195 12.01 -6.78 9.99
C ILE A 195 13.05 -7.90 9.92
N THR A 196 14.02 -7.80 9.02
CA THR A 196 15.01 -8.84 8.78
C THR A 196 16.12 -8.83 9.84
N PRO A 197 16.80 -9.96 10.09
CA PRO A 197 16.46 -11.31 9.64
C PRO A 197 15.12 -11.80 10.23
N VAL A 198 14.31 -12.50 9.45
CA VAL A 198 13.05 -13.08 9.93
C VAL A 198 13.27 -14.46 10.59
N ASN A 199 14.45 -15.07 10.39
CA ASN A 199 14.89 -16.29 11.08
C ASN A 199 16.26 -16.10 11.74
N GLU A 200 16.26 -15.75 13.03
CA GLU A 200 17.46 -15.45 13.83
C GLU A 200 18.44 -16.61 13.99
N ALA A 201 18.00 -17.86 13.77
CA ALA A 201 18.84 -19.04 13.92
C ALA A 201 19.72 -19.36 12.69
N THR A 202 19.59 -18.58 11.62
CA THR A 202 20.26 -18.83 10.33
C THR A 202 20.87 -17.54 9.77
N ALA A 203 21.73 -17.64 8.77
CA ALA A 203 22.38 -16.51 8.11
C ALA A 203 22.16 -16.54 6.58
N GLY A 204 22.43 -15.41 5.92
CA GLY A 204 22.28 -15.25 4.47
C GLY A 204 20.82 -15.40 4.00
N TRP A 205 20.61 -15.97 2.83
CA TRP A 205 19.29 -16.11 2.21
C TRP A 205 18.25 -16.82 3.08
N SER A 206 18.65 -17.80 3.91
CA SER A 206 17.72 -18.49 4.81
C SER A 206 17.21 -17.60 5.95
N ALA A 207 17.96 -16.56 6.30
CA ALA A 207 17.61 -15.64 7.38
C ALA A 207 16.46 -14.70 7.01
N ILE A 208 16.19 -14.48 5.72
CA ILE A 208 15.27 -13.45 5.22
C ILE A 208 13.97 -14.00 4.61
N GLN A 209 13.81 -15.33 4.50
CA GLN A 209 12.65 -15.97 3.85
C GLN A 209 12.08 -17.13 4.69
N ASN A 210 11.23 -17.99 4.13
CA ASN A 210 10.65 -19.17 4.83
C ASN A 210 9.87 -18.84 6.10
N ARG A 211 9.39 -17.60 6.22
CA ARG A 211 8.53 -17.12 7.30
C ARG A 211 7.42 -16.28 6.71
N VAL A 212 6.20 -16.52 7.18
CA VAL A 212 5.03 -15.73 6.81
C VAL A 212 5.19 -14.34 7.43
N THR A 213 5.33 -13.32 6.60
CA THR A 213 5.40 -11.92 7.04
C THR A 213 4.44 -11.04 6.22
N PRO A 214 4.03 -9.88 6.76
CA PRO A 214 3.29 -8.90 5.97
C PRO A 214 4.09 -8.40 4.76
N LEU A 215 5.42 -8.22 4.87
CA LEU A 215 6.24 -7.72 3.76
C LEU A 215 6.33 -8.71 2.59
N SER A 216 6.38 -10.02 2.88
CA SER A 216 6.30 -11.08 1.87
C SER A 216 4.88 -11.37 1.37
N GLN A 217 3.89 -10.55 1.75
CA GLN A 217 2.47 -10.76 1.46
C GLN A 217 1.99 -12.15 1.89
N TYR A 218 2.38 -12.55 3.10
CA TYR A 218 2.03 -13.82 3.72
C TYR A 218 2.53 -15.07 2.99
N THR A 219 3.55 -14.93 2.14
CA THR A 219 4.24 -16.05 1.49
C THR A 219 5.51 -16.44 2.24
N SER A 220 6.16 -17.53 1.80
CA SER A 220 7.49 -17.93 2.27
C SER A 220 8.64 -17.23 1.53
N LEU A 221 8.36 -16.26 0.66
CA LEU A 221 9.37 -15.53 -0.12
C LEU A 221 10.22 -14.57 0.76
N PRO A 222 11.34 -14.04 0.25
CA PRO A 222 12.16 -13.08 0.98
C PRO A 222 11.39 -11.85 1.46
N SER A 223 11.58 -11.47 2.71
CA SER A 223 10.91 -10.34 3.38
C SER A 223 11.69 -9.02 3.27
N ASP A 224 12.85 -9.02 2.59
CA ASP A 224 13.71 -7.85 2.40
C ASP A 224 13.53 -7.17 1.04
N ALA A 225 12.60 -7.63 0.20
CA ALA A 225 12.47 -7.13 -1.17
C ALA A 225 12.19 -5.63 -1.27
N LEU A 226 11.44 -5.05 -0.33
CA LEU A 226 11.21 -3.60 -0.28
C LEU A 226 12.50 -2.84 0.07
N GLN A 227 13.32 -3.37 0.98
CA GLN A 227 14.60 -2.77 1.34
C GLN A 227 15.56 -2.81 0.14
N ALA A 228 15.78 -4.00 -0.43
CA ALA A 228 16.66 -4.18 -1.57
C ALA A 228 16.29 -3.29 -2.77
N TYR A 229 15.00 -3.21 -3.11
CA TYR A 229 14.58 -2.57 -4.37
C TYR A 229 14.02 -1.16 -4.21
N LEU A 230 13.38 -0.82 -3.10
CA LEU A 230 12.77 0.51 -2.89
C LEU A 230 13.60 1.43 -1.99
N VAL A 231 14.75 0.95 -1.51
CA VAL A 231 15.71 1.75 -0.74
C VAL A 231 17.11 1.60 -1.32
N ASP A 232 17.61 0.37 -1.48
CA ASP A 232 19.02 0.12 -1.82
C ASP A 232 19.32 0.13 -3.32
N TYR A 233 18.32 0.38 -4.17
CA TYR A 233 18.43 0.45 -5.63
C TYR A 233 19.03 -0.81 -6.27
N GLU A 234 18.85 -2.00 -5.66
CA GLU A 234 19.30 -3.25 -6.27
C GLU A 234 18.57 -3.52 -7.61
N THR A 235 19.18 -4.35 -8.46
CA THR A 235 18.60 -4.70 -9.76
C THR A 235 17.46 -5.70 -9.63
N ILE A 236 16.29 -5.36 -10.16
CA ILE A 236 15.08 -6.22 -10.17
C ILE A 236 15.15 -7.27 -11.31
N ALA A 237 15.81 -6.94 -12.42
CA ALA A 237 15.87 -7.81 -13.59
C ALA A 237 16.70 -9.08 -13.30
N VAL A 238 16.12 -10.23 -13.65
CA VAL A 238 16.72 -11.57 -13.40
C VAL A 238 16.72 -12.46 -14.65
N HIS A 239 16.33 -11.93 -15.81
CA HIS A 239 16.27 -12.69 -17.05
C HIS A 239 17.51 -12.41 -17.90
N ASP A 240 18.09 -13.48 -18.42
CA ASP A 240 19.02 -13.40 -19.54
C ASP A 240 18.25 -13.13 -20.85
N LEU A 241 18.77 -12.20 -21.66
CA LEU A 241 18.14 -11.85 -22.95
C LEU A 241 18.60 -12.77 -24.09
N GLU A 242 19.75 -13.41 -23.93
CA GLU A 242 20.28 -14.38 -24.89
C GLU A 242 19.71 -15.78 -24.59
N SER A 243 19.39 -16.55 -25.64
CA SER A 243 18.87 -17.91 -25.47
C SER A 243 19.86 -18.85 -24.77
N ARG A 244 21.16 -18.52 -24.80
CA ARG A 244 22.23 -19.27 -24.15
C ARG A 244 23.26 -18.30 -23.62
N VAL A 245 23.42 -18.29 -22.30
CA VAL A 245 24.48 -17.55 -21.63
C VAL A 245 25.45 -18.57 -21.05
N ALA A 246 26.74 -18.25 -21.10
CA ALA A 246 27.69 -18.92 -20.23
C ALA A 246 27.41 -18.40 -18.82
N ASN A 247 26.52 -19.05 -18.07
CA ASN A 247 26.21 -18.61 -16.72
C ASN A 247 27.51 -18.60 -15.90
N GLU A 248 27.94 -17.41 -15.49
CA GLU A 248 28.96 -17.30 -14.46
C GLU A 248 28.37 -17.89 -13.16
N PRO A 249 29.17 -18.59 -12.33
CA PRO A 249 28.68 -19.12 -11.07
C PRO A 249 28.15 -17.98 -10.19
N GLY A 250 26.82 -17.85 -10.08
CA GLY A 250 26.18 -16.91 -9.17
C GLY A 250 25.47 -15.70 -9.77
N ASP A 251 25.20 -15.64 -11.08
CA ASP A 251 24.56 -14.45 -11.68
C ASP A 251 23.59 -14.76 -12.85
N PRO A 252 22.29 -14.43 -12.76
CA PRO A 252 21.51 -14.23 -11.54
C PRO A 252 21.17 -15.57 -10.85
N LEU A 253 21.18 -15.58 -9.53
CA LEU A 253 20.77 -16.73 -8.72
C LEU A 253 19.26 -16.83 -8.63
N ILE A 254 18.75 -18.07 -8.49
CA ILE A 254 17.34 -18.34 -8.19
C ILE A 254 16.82 -17.53 -6.98
N GLN A 255 17.71 -17.21 -6.03
CA GLN A 255 17.39 -16.41 -4.87
C GLN A 255 17.02 -14.95 -5.22
N GLN A 256 17.68 -14.36 -6.21
CA GLN A 256 17.30 -13.04 -6.73
C GLN A 256 15.95 -13.12 -7.45
N ALA A 257 15.69 -14.20 -8.19
CA ALA A 257 14.38 -14.43 -8.79
C ALA A 257 13.27 -14.56 -7.73
N GLU A 258 13.53 -15.25 -6.60
CA GLU A 258 12.61 -15.32 -5.45
C GLU A 258 12.37 -13.94 -4.81
N ARG A 259 13.41 -13.13 -4.65
CA ARG A 259 13.28 -11.76 -4.11
C ARG A 259 12.50 -10.85 -5.07
N THR A 260 12.79 -10.87 -6.37
CA THR A 260 12.01 -10.17 -7.39
C THR A 260 10.56 -10.63 -7.37
N TYR A 261 10.31 -11.94 -7.24
CA TYR A 261 8.94 -12.44 -7.14
C TYR A 261 8.22 -11.95 -5.87
N SER A 262 8.93 -11.81 -4.75
CA SER A 262 8.38 -11.20 -3.53
C SER A 262 7.92 -9.76 -3.78
N LEU A 263 8.74 -8.94 -4.45
CA LEU A 263 8.35 -7.58 -4.84
C LEU A 263 7.14 -7.59 -5.78
N MET A 264 7.11 -8.47 -6.79
CA MET A 264 5.98 -8.54 -7.74
C MET A 264 4.68 -8.97 -7.06
N ASN A 265 4.76 -9.84 -6.05
CA ASN A 265 3.61 -10.20 -5.22
C ASN A 265 3.16 -9.00 -4.37
N TYR A 266 4.11 -8.22 -3.82
CA TYR A 266 3.80 -6.96 -3.14
C TYR A 266 3.08 -5.96 -4.07
N PHE A 267 3.55 -5.79 -5.31
CA PHE A 267 2.90 -4.96 -6.33
C PHE A 267 1.45 -5.39 -6.56
N SER A 268 1.24 -6.68 -6.85
CA SER A 268 -0.08 -7.24 -7.16
C SER A 268 -1.07 -6.99 -6.02
N ASN A 269 -0.69 -7.32 -4.78
CA ASN A 269 -1.55 -7.12 -3.60
C ASN A 269 -1.72 -5.64 -3.22
N SER A 270 -0.73 -4.78 -3.48
CA SER A 270 -0.83 -3.35 -3.22
C SER A 270 -1.88 -2.67 -4.11
N LEU A 271 -2.01 -3.14 -5.35
CA LEU A 271 -2.94 -2.58 -6.35
C LEU A 271 -4.26 -3.36 -6.43
N GLY A 272 -4.37 -4.51 -5.75
CA GLY A 272 -5.52 -5.41 -5.85
C GLY A 272 -5.71 -5.99 -7.26
N LYS A 273 -4.61 -6.21 -7.98
CA LYS A 273 -4.60 -6.77 -9.34
C LYS A 273 -3.62 -7.94 -9.41
N ASN A 274 -3.63 -8.69 -10.50
CA ASN A 274 -2.71 -9.80 -10.71
C ASN A 274 -1.55 -9.41 -11.65
N CYS A 275 -0.63 -10.34 -11.88
CA CYS A 275 0.57 -10.12 -12.70
C CYS A 275 0.26 -9.65 -14.13
N VAL A 276 -0.89 -10.06 -14.68
CA VAL A 276 -1.28 -9.75 -16.06
C VAL A 276 -1.93 -8.38 -16.22
N LEU A 277 -1.99 -7.58 -15.14
CA LEU A 277 -2.17 -6.13 -15.28
C LEU A 277 -1.01 -5.51 -16.04
N CYS A 278 0.23 -5.95 -15.76
CA CYS A 278 1.45 -5.35 -16.30
C CYS A 278 2.16 -6.25 -17.32
N HIS A 279 2.09 -7.58 -17.18
CA HIS A 279 2.93 -8.49 -17.95
C HIS A 279 2.14 -9.52 -18.76
N ASN A 280 2.74 -9.99 -19.84
CA ASN A 280 2.44 -11.32 -20.37
C ASN A 280 3.32 -12.34 -19.65
N SER A 281 2.72 -13.24 -18.86
CA SER A 281 3.48 -14.18 -18.01
C SER A 281 4.33 -15.19 -18.78
N ARG A 282 4.16 -15.31 -20.11
CA ARG A 282 5.06 -16.13 -20.95
C ARG A 282 6.45 -15.50 -21.10
N ALA A 283 6.58 -14.19 -20.89
CA ALA A 283 7.83 -13.44 -21.01
C ALA A 283 7.75 -12.14 -20.20
N PHE A 284 8.02 -12.22 -18.89
CA PHE A 284 7.93 -11.06 -17.99
C PHE A 284 8.87 -9.90 -18.35
N TYR A 285 10.01 -10.21 -18.98
CA TYR A 285 11.06 -9.25 -19.34
C TYR A 285 10.81 -8.52 -20.68
N ASP A 286 9.87 -9.02 -21.49
CA ASP A 286 9.72 -8.56 -22.87
C ASP A 286 8.86 -7.30 -22.95
N THR A 287 9.51 -6.16 -23.19
CA THR A 287 8.87 -4.85 -23.31
C THR A 287 7.90 -4.73 -24.48
N GLU A 288 7.95 -5.63 -25.48
CA GLU A 288 6.97 -5.66 -26.57
C GLU A 288 5.66 -6.36 -26.17
N GLN A 289 5.63 -7.01 -25.00
CA GLN A 289 4.51 -7.83 -24.53
C GLN A 289 3.95 -7.42 -23.17
N VAL A 290 4.46 -6.35 -22.59
CA VAL A 290 3.88 -5.71 -21.40
C VAL A 290 2.71 -4.81 -21.78
N THR A 291 1.91 -4.44 -20.79
CA THR A 291 0.86 -3.42 -20.94
C THR A 291 1.43 -2.02 -20.62
N PRO A 292 0.74 -0.92 -20.97
CA PRO A 292 1.17 0.43 -20.58
C PRO A 292 1.35 0.61 -19.07
N GLN A 293 0.61 -0.13 -18.25
CA GLN A 293 0.70 -0.10 -16.79
C GLN A 293 2.10 -0.47 -16.28
N TRP A 294 2.87 -1.28 -17.02
CA TRP A 294 4.26 -1.58 -16.68
C TRP A 294 5.14 -0.34 -16.69
N GLY A 295 4.94 0.58 -17.64
CA GLY A 295 5.67 1.85 -17.69
C GLY A 295 5.32 2.76 -16.51
N THR A 296 4.02 2.91 -16.20
CA THR A 296 3.54 3.66 -15.03
C THR A 296 4.06 3.07 -13.72
N ALA A 297 4.09 1.74 -13.59
CA ALA A 297 4.63 1.04 -12.43
C ALA A 297 6.14 1.28 -12.28
N SER A 298 6.89 1.32 -13.39
CA SER A 298 8.34 1.58 -13.38
C SER A 298 8.66 2.99 -12.88
N LEU A 299 7.87 3.99 -13.27
CA LEU A 299 7.96 5.34 -12.70
C LEU A 299 7.61 5.33 -11.21
N GLY A 300 6.60 4.56 -10.80
CA GLY A 300 6.24 4.41 -9.39
C GLY A 300 7.35 3.84 -8.51
N ILE A 301 8.19 2.94 -9.04
CA ILE A 301 9.38 2.44 -8.33
C ILE A 301 10.35 3.60 -8.04
N GLY A 302 10.69 4.37 -9.07
CA GLY A 302 11.59 5.53 -8.94
C GLY A 302 11.05 6.56 -7.95
N MET A 303 9.74 6.86 -8.04
CA MET A 303 9.08 7.78 -7.12
C MET A 303 9.20 7.32 -5.67
N VAL A 304 8.91 6.05 -5.38
CA VAL A 304 8.99 5.52 -4.01
C VAL A 304 10.43 5.48 -3.50
N GLN A 305 11.40 5.17 -4.37
CA GLN A 305 12.82 5.22 -4.02
C GLN A 305 13.24 6.64 -3.59
N GLU A 306 12.83 7.66 -4.35
CA GLU A 306 13.07 9.06 -4.00
C GLU A 306 12.35 9.45 -2.70
N MET A 307 11.06 9.12 -2.56
CA MET A 307 10.30 9.38 -1.33
C MET A 307 11.00 8.81 -0.09
N ASN A 308 11.44 7.56 -0.15
CA ASN A 308 12.10 6.91 0.99
C ASN A 308 13.44 7.56 1.31
N ASN A 309 14.31 7.74 0.31
CA ASN A 309 15.68 8.20 0.53
C ASN A 309 15.79 9.70 0.82
N ASP A 310 14.96 10.53 0.19
CA ASP A 310 15.12 12.00 0.25
C ASP A 310 14.16 12.68 1.23
N TYR A 311 13.08 11.98 1.63
CA TYR A 311 12.04 12.54 2.50
C TYR A 311 11.82 11.78 3.79
N LEU A 312 11.71 10.45 3.76
CA LEU A 312 11.29 9.68 4.93
C LEU A 312 12.45 9.24 5.82
N ILE A 313 13.46 8.57 5.25
CA ILE A 313 14.63 8.06 5.98
C ILE A 313 15.39 9.19 6.70
N PRO A 314 15.66 10.36 6.08
CA PRO A 314 16.38 11.45 6.73
C PRO A 314 15.69 12.05 7.96
N LEU A 315 14.40 11.78 8.16
CA LEU A 315 13.64 12.21 9.34
C LEU A 315 13.83 11.29 10.55
N GLY A 316 14.64 10.22 10.46
CA GLY A 316 14.88 9.25 11.53
C GLY A 316 15.16 9.89 12.90
N ASP A 317 16.10 10.84 12.95
CA ASP A 317 16.48 11.51 14.21
C ASP A 317 15.44 12.53 14.71
N VAL A 318 14.46 12.89 13.87
CA VAL A 318 13.36 13.80 14.22
C VAL A 318 12.21 13.03 14.89
N TYR A 319 12.01 11.76 14.51
CA TYR A 319 10.94 10.95 15.06
C TYR A 319 11.21 10.55 16.52
N PRO A 320 10.17 10.54 17.38
CA PRO A 320 10.29 9.90 18.69
C PRO A 320 10.40 8.39 18.53
N GLU A 321 10.97 7.71 19.53
CA GLU A 321 11.17 6.24 19.55
C GLU A 321 9.89 5.45 19.22
N SER A 322 8.73 5.96 19.64
CA SER A 322 7.41 5.34 19.37
C SER A 322 6.98 5.35 17.89
N ARG A 323 7.75 6.01 17.01
CA ARG A 323 7.53 6.07 15.56
C ARG A 323 8.61 5.36 14.76
N LEU A 324 9.63 4.82 15.42
CA LEU A 324 10.71 4.07 14.79
C LEU A 324 10.37 2.58 14.74
N GLY A 325 11.03 1.87 13.81
CA GLY A 325 10.86 0.44 13.63
C GLY A 325 11.26 -0.32 14.90
N PRO A 326 10.46 -1.28 15.36
CA PRO A 326 10.67 -1.92 16.66
C PRO A 326 11.94 -2.78 16.72
N LYS A 327 12.49 -3.17 15.56
CA LYS A 327 13.65 -4.05 15.47
C LYS A 327 14.95 -3.30 15.35
N HIS A 328 15.02 -2.35 14.41
CA HIS A 328 16.26 -1.63 14.07
C HIS A 328 16.25 -0.17 14.44
N GLY A 329 15.13 0.36 14.95
CA GLY A 329 14.97 1.79 15.18
C GLY A 329 14.96 2.59 13.87
N ASP A 330 14.64 1.96 12.74
CA ASP A 330 14.65 2.60 11.43
C ASP A 330 13.44 3.51 11.24
N ALA A 331 13.61 4.58 10.46
CA ALA A 331 12.54 5.50 10.13
C ALA A 331 11.41 4.79 9.34
N PRO A 332 10.14 5.22 9.52
CA PRO A 332 9.02 4.69 8.77
C PRO A 332 9.20 4.98 7.28
N LYS A 333 8.98 3.97 6.43
CA LYS A 333 9.08 4.07 4.98
C LYS A 333 7.72 3.86 4.32
N ALA A 334 7.59 4.37 3.11
CA ALA A 334 6.43 4.18 2.26
C ALA A 334 6.72 3.16 1.15
N ALA A 335 5.66 2.57 0.63
CA ALA A 335 5.69 1.72 -0.55
C ALA A 335 4.32 1.77 -1.24
N CYS A 336 4.12 0.97 -2.29
CA CYS A 336 2.91 1.00 -3.12
C CYS A 336 1.60 0.97 -2.30
N LYS A 337 1.51 0.06 -1.32
CA LYS A 337 0.30 -0.12 -0.49
C LYS A 337 0.00 1.05 0.45
N THR A 338 0.98 1.90 0.77
CA THR A 338 0.79 3.11 1.60
C THR A 338 -0.24 4.05 0.98
N CYS A 339 -0.21 4.20 -0.36
CA CYS A 339 -1.15 5.02 -1.12
C CYS A 339 -2.30 4.20 -1.70
N HIS A 340 -1.98 3.09 -2.37
CA HIS A 340 -2.93 2.33 -3.18
C HIS A 340 -3.93 1.54 -2.34
N LYS A 341 -3.52 1.04 -1.16
CA LYS A 341 -4.38 0.32 -0.20
C LYS A 341 -5.27 -0.76 -0.82
N GLY A 342 -4.76 -1.48 -1.83
CA GLY A 342 -5.50 -2.55 -2.51
C GLY A 342 -6.29 -2.10 -3.75
N TYR A 343 -6.18 -0.84 -4.16
CA TYR A 343 -6.81 -0.31 -5.36
C TYR A 343 -5.77 0.03 -6.44
N GLN A 344 -6.12 -0.20 -7.71
CA GLN A 344 -5.23 0.12 -8.82
C GLN A 344 -4.89 1.62 -8.87
N GLN A 345 -5.82 2.47 -8.48
CA GLN A 345 -5.59 3.90 -8.28
C GLN A 345 -6.06 4.25 -6.85
N PRO A 346 -5.26 5.00 -6.06
CA PRO A 346 -5.66 5.46 -4.74
C PRO A 346 -7.01 6.17 -4.79
N LEU A 347 -7.89 5.93 -3.81
CA LEU A 347 -9.23 6.54 -3.74
C LEU A 347 -10.03 6.35 -5.05
N GLN A 348 -9.81 5.19 -5.70
CA GLN A 348 -10.38 4.81 -6.99
C GLN A 348 -10.18 5.86 -8.10
N GLY A 349 -9.08 6.63 -8.02
CA GLY A 349 -8.73 7.65 -9.01
C GLY A 349 -9.62 8.88 -8.94
N ALA A 350 -10.12 9.24 -7.75
CA ALA A 350 -10.72 10.54 -7.50
C ALA A 350 -9.71 11.67 -7.79
N ASN A 351 -10.19 12.82 -8.29
CA ASN A 351 -9.32 13.97 -8.53
C ASN A 351 -9.06 14.73 -7.23
N VAL A 352 -8.14 14.20 -6.42
CA VAL A 352 -7.85 14.75 -5.09
C VAL A 352 -7.14 16.09 -5.14
N ILE A 353 -6.49 16.44 -6.26
CA ILE A 353 -5.76 17.70 -6.40
C ILE A 353 -6.63 18.85 -6.94
N GLN A 354 -7.82 18.57 -7.48
CA GLN A 354 -8.70 19.56 -8.11
C GLN A 354 -8.87 20.84 -7.29
N TYR A 355 -9.07 20.68 -5.99
CA TYR A 355 -9.34 21.76 -5.05
C TYR A 355 -8.07 22.32 -4.41
N TRP A 356 -6.90 21.71 -4.61
CA TRP A 356 -5.69 22.02 -3.83
C TRP A 356 -4.50 22.35 -4.73
N PRO A 357 -4.59 23.41 -5.57
CA PRO A 357 -3.50 23.81 -6.47
C PRO A 357 -2.22 24.15 -5.70
N GLU A 358 -2.32 24.52 -4.42
CA GLU A 358 -1.20 24.77 -3.51
C GLU A 358 -0.30 23.54 -3.30
N LEU A 359 -0.83 22.34 -3.53
CA LEU A 359 -0.11 21.08 -3.45
C LEU A 359 0.30 20.54 -4.84
N ALA A 360 -0.13 21.16 -5.94
CA ALA A 360 0.06 20.63 -7.30
C ALA A 360 1.46 20.92 -7.88
N THR A 361 2.16 21.92 -7.35
CA THR A 361 3.47 22.37 -7.83
C THR A 361 4.33 22.86 -6.68
N THR A 362 5.66 22.84 -6.85
CA THR A 362 6.63 23.51 -5.96
C THR A 362 6.72 25.01 -6.21
N GLY A 363 6.17 25.51 -7.32
CA GLY A 363 6.10 26.93 -7.67
C GLY A 363 4.85 27.62 -7.11
N ASP A 364 4.53 28.78 -7.69
CA ASP A 364 3.31 29.51 -7.34
C ASP A 364 2.07 28.78 -7.90
N PRO A 365 1.05 28.53 -7.06
CA PRO A 365 -0.15 27.83 -7.51
C PRO A 365 -0.95 28.66 -8.52
N VAL A 366 -1.55 27.98 -9.49
CA VAL A 366 -2.45 28.57 -10.47
C VAL A 366 -3.89 28.26 -10.06
N TYR A 367 -4.70 29.31 -9.92
CA TYR A 367 -6.12 29.21 -9.56
C TYR A 367 -6.97 29.50 -10.81
N GLU A 368 -7.50 28.45 -11.45
CA GLU A 368 -8.22 28.56 -12.73
C GLU A 368 -9.70 28.92 -12.60
#